data_AF-A0A939VW94-F1
#
_entry.id   AF-A0A939VW94-F1
#
_cell.length_a   1.000
_cell.length_b   1.000
_cell.length_c   1.000
_cell.angle_alpha   90.00
_cell.angle_beta   90.00
_cell.angle_gamma   90.00
#
_symmetry.space_group_name_H-M   'P 1'
#
loop_
_entity.id
_entity.type
_entity.pdbx_description
1 polymer ?
#
loop_
_entity_poly.entity_id
_entity_poly.type
_entity_poly.pdbx_seq_one_letter_code
_entity_poly.pdbx_strand_id
1 'polypeptide(L)' 'MPSNRGGVTMLVTRPAPDFTADAVYPDFSIAPFTLFGLRGKYVTLFFYPMDFTFVC' A
#
# COMPACT_ATOMS: atom_id res chain seq x y z
N MET A 1 15.51 24.88 15.60
CA MET A 1 14.52 23.80 15.75
C MET A 1 13.57 23.87 14.56
N PRO A 2 13.74 23.08 13.48
CA PRO A 2 12.76 23.13 12.40
C PRO A 2 11.46 22.49 12.89
N SER A 3 10.41 23.29 12.88
CA SER A 3 9.02 22.96 13.14
C SER A 3 8.50 22.00 12.08
N ASN A 4 7.95 20.87 12.52
CA ASN A 4 7.32 19.85 11.67
C ASN A 4 6.02 20.42 11.07
N ARG A 5 6.06 20.86 9.81
CA ARG A 5 4.85 21.16 9.01
C ARG A 5 4.50 19.91 8.23
N GLY A 6 3.28 19.41 8.38
CA GLY A 6 2.75 18.23 7.69
C GLY A 6 2.68 18.39 6.17
N GLY A 7 3.83 18.33 5.50
CA GLY A 7 3.96 18.32 4.06
C GLY A 7 4.01 16.89 3.52
N VAL A 8 3.45 16.68 2.33
CA VAL A 8 3.55 15.43 1.58
C VAL A 8 5.03 15.05 1.45
N THR A 9 5.41 13.93 2.06
CA THR A 9 6.77 13.39 1.93
C THR A 9 6.85 12.63 0.60
N MET A 10 7.73 13.07 -0.31
CA MET A 10 8.02 12.31 -1.54
C MET A 10 8.64 10.95 -1.18
N LEU A 11 8.03 9.84 -1.59
CA LEU A 11 8.49 8.48 -1.24
C LEU A 11 9.34 7.80 -2.33
N VAL A 12 9.58 8.47 -3.45
CA VAL A 12 10.41 7.95 -4.55
C VAL A 12 11.85 7.76 -4.07
N THR A 13 12.53 6.72 -4.60
CA THR A 13 13.90 6.26 -4.23
C THR A 13 14.11 5.88 -2.76
N ARG A 14 13.06 5.91 -1.94
CA ARG A 14 13.08 5.40 -0.56
C ARG A 14 12.54 3.97 -0.52
N PRO A 15 12.90 3.19 0.51
CA PRO A 15 12.24 1.91 0.77
C PRO A 15 10.73 2.14 0.89
N ALA A 16 9.94 1.32 0.19
CA ALA A 16 8.49 1.35 0.30
C ALA A 16 8.08 1.13 1.77
N PRO A 17 7.16 1.94 2.33
CA PRO A 17 6.65 1.73 3.68
C PRO A 17 6.01 0.35 3.78
N ASP A 18 6.43 -0.43 4.77
CA ASP A 18 5.84 -1.73 5.02
C ASP A 18 4.44 -1.57 5.63
N PHE A 19 3.53 -2.47 5.31
CA PHE A 19 2.20 -2.52 5.89
C PHE A 19 1.72 -3.96 5.99
N THR A 20 0.85 -4.21 6.96
CA THR A 20 0.09 -5.46 7.06
C THR A 20 -1.40 -5.11 7.16
N ALA A 21 -2.21 -5.72 6.30
CA ALA A 21 -3.65 -5.50 6.26
C ALA A 21 -4.37 -6.77 5.77
N ASP A 22 -5.64 -6.93 6.11
CA ASP A 22 -6.45 -8.02 5.60
C ASP A 22 -6.71 -7.83 4.10
N ALA A 23 -6.51 -8.90 3.32
CA ALA A 23 -6.70 -8.91 1.88
C ALA A 23 -7.56 -10.11 1.45
N VAL A 24 -8.32 -9.92 0.39
CA VAL A 24 -9.08 -10.99 -0.28
C VAL A 24 -8.15 -11.67 -1.30
N TYR A 25 -7.95 -12.98 -1.15
CA TYR A 25 -7.13 -13.80 -2.06
C TYR A 25 -7.97 -14.39 -3.22
N PRO A 26 -7.33 -14.92 -4.28
CA PRO A 26 -8.03 -15.49 -5.44
C PRO A 26 -9.00 -16.64 -5.12
N ASP A 27 -8.82 -17.30 -3.98
CA ASP A 27 -9.68 -18.36 -3.46
C ASP A 27 -10.82 -17.83 -2.57
N PHE A 28 -11.02 -16.50 -2.54
CA PHE A 28 -11.98 -15.79 -1.68
C PHE A 28 -11.71 -15.90 -0.19
N SER A 29 -10.53 -16.40 0.20
CA SER A 29 -10.10 -16.35 1.60
C SER A 29 -9.71 -14.92 1.99
N ILE A 30 -9.96 -14.57 3.25
CA ILE A 30 -9.47 -13.33 3.85
C ILE A 30 -8.32 -13.70 4.77
N ALA A 31 -7.15 -13.14 4.51
CA ALA A 31 -5.97 -13.36 5.34
C ALA A 31 -5.07 -12.11 5.39
N PRO A 32 -4.21 -11.99 6.41
CA PRO A 32 -3.24 -10.91 6.48
C PRO A 32 -2.27 -10.95 5.29
N PHE A 33 -2.11 -9.80 4.65
CA PHE A 33 -1.10 -9.57 3.61
C PHE A 33 -0.05 -8.60 4.15
N THR A 34 1.23 -8.92 3.93
CA THR A 34 2.35 -8.05 4.31
C THR A 34 3.21 -7.72 3.09
N LEU A 35 3.46 -6.43 2.83
CA LEU A 35 4.25 -5.99 1.67
C LEU A 35 5.68 -6.57 1.68
N PHE A 36 6.30 -6.67 2.86
CA PHE A 36 7.60 -7.30 3.03
C PHE A 36 7.70 -8.72 2.44
N GLY A 37 6.60 -9.49 2.42
CA GLY A 37 6.55 -10.84 1.84
C GLY A 37 6.82 -10.89 0.33
N LEU A 38 6.71 -9.76 -0.38
CA LEU A 38 6.95 -9.66 -1.83
C LEU A 38 8.37 -9.23 -2.22
N ARG A 39 9.30 -9.14 -1.26
CA ARG A 39 10.71 -8.81 -1.52
C ARG A 39 11.30 -9.72 -2.61
N GLY A 40 12.10 -9.12 -3.50
CA GLY A 40 12.70 -9.81 -4.65
C GLY A 40 11.84 -9.83 -5.91
N LYS A 41 10.61 -9.30 -5.85
CA LYS A 41 9.73 -9.10 -7.01
C LYS A 41 9.51 -7.61 -7.26
N TYR A 42 9.31 -7.24 -8.53
CA TYR A 42 8.73 -5.95 -8.86
C TYR A 42 7.24 -5.97 -8.53
N VAL A 43 6.75 -4.92 -7.87
CA VAL A 43 5.37 -4.83 -7.37
C VAL A 43 4.77 -3.49 -7.80
N THR A 44 3.52 -3.53 -8.25
CA THR A 44 2.69 -2.34 -8.48
C THR A 44 1.64 -2.26 -7.39
N LEU A 45 1.64 -1.18 -6.61
CA LEU A 45 0.64 -0.89 -5.60
C LEU A 45 -0.23 0.28 -6.09
N PHE A 46 -1.54 0.07 -6.13
CA PHE A 46 -2.52 1.06 -6.59
C PHE A 46 -3.57 1.28 -5.49
N PHE A 47 -3.90 2.54 -5.24
CA PHE A 47 -4.99 2.93 -4.34
C PHE A 47 -6.14 3.46 -5.18
N TYR A 48 -7.33 2.96 -4.93
CA TYR A 48 -8.57 3.45 -5.53
C TYR A 48 -9.51 3.97 -4.43
N PRO A 49 -10.45 4.87 -4.75
CA PRO A 49 -11.18 5.62 -3.72
C PRO A 49 -12.14 4.77 -2.89
N MET A 50 -12.98 3.96 -3.54
CA MET A 50 -14.01 3.16 -2.88
C MET A 50 -14.64 2.15 -3.85
N ASP A 51 -15.03 0.99 -3.30
CA ASP A 51 -15.83 -0.01 -4.00
C ASP A 51 -17.20 0.56 -4.42
N PHE A 52 -17.74 0.08 -5.55
CA PHE A 52 -19.07 0.44 -6.06
C PHE A 52 -19.25 1.92 -6.43
N THR A 53 -18.20 2.55 -6.96
CA THR A 53 -18.26 3.91 -7.54
C THR A 53 -18.27 3.87 -9.08
N PHE A 54 -18.44 5.03 -9.72
CA PHE A 54 -18.63 5.13 -11.18
C PHE A 54 -17.36 4.87 -12.02
N VAL A 55 -16.18 4.91 -11.41
CA VAL A 55 -14.89 4.64 -12.06
C VAL A 55 -14.12 3.67 -11.17
N CYS A 56 -13.62 2.57 -11.75
CA CYS A 56 -12.63 1.67 -11.14
C CYS A 56 -11.22 2.16 -11.45
#